data_AF-A0A946E181-F1
#
_entry.id   AF-A0A946E181-F1
#
_cell.length_a   1.000
_cell.length_b   1.000
_cell.length_c   1.000
_cell.angle_alpha   90.00
_cell.angle_beta   90.00
_cell.angle_gamma   90.00
#
_symmetry.space_group_name_H-M   'P 1'
#
loop_
_entity.id
_entity.type
_entity.pdbx_description
1 polymer ?
#
loop_
_entity_poly.entity_id
_entity_poly.type
_entity_poly.pdbx_seq_one_letter_code
_entity_poly.pdbx_strand_id
1 'polypeptide(L)'
;MTKAFHLHPFTDGDMLTVECDHLLLDGADLTALAEEHGTPLFVYSERRIRENARGLLNAFKAHHEHAHVCYASKACANLTVLGIINEEGLDLEVNSDGELQKAREAGFPADRMVMNGVSKSRSEIAAALSGAPSAEGKEAEAAAMSSQQQVNKNALPIRAYLDQTVVPLLLQGLSA
;
A
#
# COMPACT_ATOMS: atom_id res chain seq x y z
N MET A 1 -37.13 -13.12 22.48
CA MET A 1 -36.56 -12.50 21.27
C MET A 1 -35.26 -13.21 20.96
N THR A 2 -35.15 -13.80 19.76
CA THR A 2 -34.00 -14.59 19.32
C THR A 2 -32.83 -13.64 19.07
N LYS A 3 -31.73 -13.80 19.82
CA LYS A 3 -30.46 -13.10 19.54
C LYS A 3 -29.89 -13.63 18.22
N ALA A 4 -30.32 -13.07 17.09
CA ALA A 4 -29.96 -13.52 15.75
C ALA A 4 -28.56 -13.05 15.30
N PHE A 5 -27.84 -12.30 16.13
CA PHE A 5 -26.51 -11.80 15.79
C PHE A 5 -25.46 -12.57 16.58
N HIS A 6 -24.97 -13.66 15.99
CA HIS A 6 -23.74 -14.29 16.45
C HIS A 6 -22.57 -13.75 15.62
N LEU A 7 -21.78 -12.86 16.24
CA LEU A 7 -20.51 -12.40 15.69
C LEU A 7 -19.46 -13.50 15.94
N HIS A 8 -19.24 -14.41 14.98
CA HIS A 8 -18.30 -15.55 15.09
C HIS A 8 -17.65 -15.81 13.71
N PRO A 9 -16.37 -16.22 13.58
CA PRO A 9 -15.24 -16.27 14.52
C PRO A 9 -14.17 -15.23 14.14
N PHE A 10 -14.43 -13.94 14.36
CA PHE A 10 -13.41 -12.89 14.23
C PHE A 10 -13.28 -12.07 15.53
N THR A 11 -13.61 -12.71 16.66
CA THR A 11 -13.75 -12.12 18.00
C THR A 11 -12.45 -11.80 18.70
N ASP A 12 -11.29 -11.91 18.04
CA ASP A 12 -10.02 -11.50 18.64
C ASP A 12 -9.91 -9.97 18.84
N GLY A 13 -10.90 -9.19 18.37
CA GLY A 13 -11.03 -7.77 18.66
C GLY A 13 -12.40 -7.41 19.20
N ASP A 14 -12.43 -6.70 20.33
CA ASP A 14 -13.56 -5.98 20.94
C ASP A 14 -14.12 -4.82 20.07
N MET A 15 -13.90 -4.87 18.75
CA MET A 15 -14.24 -3.80 17.81
C MET A 15 -15.71 -3.75 17.43
N LEU A 16 -16.37 -4.90 17.45
CA LEU A 16 -17.80 -5.00 17.18
C LEU A 16 -18.52 -5.35 18.49
N THR A 17 -19.28 -4.41 19.01
CA THR A 17 -20.07 -4.59 20.23
C THR A 17 -21.54 -4.28 19.96
N VAL A 18 -22.42 -4.73 20.87
CA VAL A 18 -23.85 -4.42 20.80
C VAL A 18 -24.27 -3.76 22.10
N GLU A 19 -24.78 -2.53 21.99
CA GLU A 19 -25.33 -1.77 23.11
C GLU A 19 -26.72 -1.28 22.74
N CYS A 20 -27.71 -1.44 23.63
CA CYS A 20 -29.10 -1.03 23.37
C CYS A 20 -29.67 -1.53 22.03
N ASP A 21 -29.35 -2.77 21.64
CA ASP A 21 -29.70 -3.39 20.35
C ASP A 21 -29.13 -2.69 19.10
N HIS A 22 -28.18 -1.77 19.26
CA HIS A 22 -27.43 -1.15 18.16
C HIS A 22 -26.06 -1.80 18.00
N LEU A 23 -25.59 -1.93 16.76
CA LEU A 23 -24.24 -2.41 16.45
C LEU A 23 -23.27 -1.23 16.53
N LEU A 24 -22.19 -1.39 17.29
CA LEU A 24 -21.12 -0.42 17.41
C LEU A 24 -19.86 -0.92 16.69
N LEU A 25 -19.12 -0.02 16.07
CA LEU A 25 -17.78 -0.25 15.52
C LEU A 25 -16.78 0.66 16.22
N ASP A 26 -15.82 0.09 16.95
CA ASP A 26 -14.88 0.83 17.81
C ASP A 26 -15.59 1.82 18.76
N GLY A 27 -16.76 1.42 19.28
CA GLY A 27 -17.58 2.25 20.16
C GLY A 27 -18.46 3.28 19.45
N ALA A 28 -18.38 3.41 18.12
CA ALA A 28 -19.27 4.28 17.35
C ALA A 28 -20.57 3.56 16.98
N ASP A 29 -21.72 4.13 17.35
CA ASP A 29 -23.05 3.60 17.00
C ASP A 29 -23.31 3.75 15.50
N LEU A 30 -23.44 2.61 14.80
CA LEU A 30 -23.63 2.59 13.35
C LEU A 30 -25.01 3.12 12.91
N THR A 31 -26.02 3.06 13.78
CA THR A 31 -27.34 3.66 13.52
C THR A 31 -27.22 5.18 13.54
N ALA A 32 -26.55 5.73 14.56
CA ALA A 32 -26.32 7.16 14.68
C ALA A 32 -25.50 7.71 13.49
N LEU A 33 -24.46 6.99 13.08
CA LEU A 33 -23.67 7.36 11.88
C LEU A 33 -24.50 7.34 10.60
N ALA A 34 -25.41 6.37 10.45
CA ALA A 34 -26.31 6.29 9.29
C ALA A 34 -27.33 7.45 9.27
N GLU A 35 -27.82 7.88 10.43
CA GLU A 35 -28.69 9.06 10.55
C GLU A 35 -27.93 10.36 10.24
N GLU A 36 -26.69 10.49 10.71
CA GLU A 36 -25.86 11.69 10.50
C GLU A 36 -25.37 11.83 9.05
N HIS A 37 -24.86 10.75 8.46
CA HIS A 37 -24.17 10.78 7.16
C HIS A 37 -24.99 10.21 5.99
N GLY A 38 -26.16 9.61 6.28
CA GLY A 38 -27.00 8.96 5.29
C GLY A 38 -26.48 7.58 4.85
N THR A 39 -27.22 6.93 3.94
CA THR A 39 -26.87 5.59 3.42
C THR A 39 -26.94 5.54 1.89
N PRO A 40 -26.07 4.77 1.20
CA PRO A 40 -25.09 3.82 1.76
C PRO A 40 -23.83 4.51 2.35
N LEU A 41 -23.34 3.98 3.48
CA LEU A 41 -22.16 4.49 4.20
C LEU A 41 -21.14 3.37 4.41
N PHE A 42 -19.87 3.65 4.12
CA PHE A 42 -18.75 2.78 4.44
C PHE A 42 -18.07 3.28 5.72
N VAL A 43 -18.02 2.45 6.75
CA VAL A 43 -17.35 2.73 8.02
C VAL A 43 -16.23 1.72 8.21
N TYR A 44 -15.03 2.22 8.52
CA TYR A 44 -13.83 1.40 8.72
C TYR A 44 -13.37 1.53 10.16
N SER A 45 -12.89 0.41 10.72
CA SER A 45 -12.17 0.42 12.00
C SER A 45 -10.70 0.72 11.74
N GLU A 46 -10.26 1.92 12.10
CA GLU A 46 -8.83 2.28 12.05
C GLU A 46 -8.01 1.35 12.93
N ARG A 47 -8.51 1.05 14.14
CA ARG A 47 -7.83 0.17 15.08
C ARG A 47 -7.56 -1.20 14.46
N ARG A 48 -8.55 -1.80 13.79
CA ARG A 48 -8.39 -3.09 13.12
C ARG A 48 -7.41 -3.02 11.95
N ILE A 49 -7.43 -1.94 11.18
CA ILE A 49 -6.45 -1.73 10.10
C ILE A 49 -5.04 -1.74 10.69
N ARG A 50 -4.81 -1.02 11.79
CA ARG A 50 -3.51 -0.96 12.47
C ARG A 50 -3.09 -2.30 13.06
N GLU A 51 -3.99 -2.99 13.76
CA GLU A 51 -3.73 -4.32 14.32
C GLU A 51 -3.32 -5.32 13.25
N ASN A 52 -4.05 -5.35 12.13
CA ASN A 52 -3.73 -6.24 11.00
C ASN A 52 -2.37 -5.89 10.38
N ALA A 53 -2.09 -4.61 10.17
CA ALA A 53 -0.82 -4.13 9.63
C ALA A 53 0.36 -4.54 10.52
N ARG A 54 0.31 -4.21 11.81
CA ARG A 54 1.32 -4.61 12.80
C ARG A 54 1.47 -6.12 12.90
N GLY A 55 0.36 -6.84 12.95
CA GLY A 55 0.34 -8.30 13.06
C GLY A 55 1.07 -8.97 11.90
N LEU A 56 0.77 -8.56 10.66
CA LEU A 56 1.46 -9.03 9.47
C LEU A 56 2.95 -8.67 9.51
N LEU A 57 3.27 -7.40 9.75
CA LEU A 57 4.65 -6.94 9.76
C LEU A 57 5.51 -7.69 10.79
N ASN A 58 4.99 -7.87 12.01
CA ASN A 58 5.66 -8.58 13.08
C ASN A 58 5.84 -10.07 12.76
N ALA A 59 4.83 -10.72 12.18
CA ALA A 59 4.91 -12.14 11.82
C ALA A 59 6.02 -12.40 10.80
N PHE A 60 6.18 -11.52 9.80
CA PHE A 60 7.27 -11.65 8.82
C PHE A 60 8.63 -11.29 9.43
N LYS A 61 8.73 -10.18 10.16
CA LYS A 61 9.99 -9.74 10.78
C LYS A 61 10.52 -10.70 11.84
N ALA A 62 9.65 -11.47 12.49
CA ALA A 62 10.05 -12.50 13.46
C ALA A 62 10.92 -13.62 12.84
N HIS A 63 10.78 -13.87 11.53
CA HIS A 63 11.51 -14.92 10.83
C HIS A 63 12.46 -14.37 9.74
N HIS A 64 12.20 -13.15 9.26
CA HIS A 64 12.91 -12.52 8.17
C HIS A 64 13.07 -11.01 8.46
N GLU A 65 14.18 -10.64 9.09
CA GLU A 65 14.46 -9.26 9.52
C GLU A 65 14.32 -8.22 8.38
N HIS A 66 14.70 -8.62 7.16
CA HIS A 66 14.65 -7.77 5.97
C HIS A 66 13.40 -7.97 5.10
N ALA A 67 12.35 -8.61 5.63
CA ALA A 67 11.11 -8.78 4.89
C ALA A 67 10.39 -7.44 4.68
N HIS A 68 10.01 -7.20 3.43
CA HIS A 68 9.13 -6.11 3.04
C HIS A 68 7.70 -6.63 2.95
N VAL A 69 6.77 -5.96 3.64
CA VAL A 69 5.34 -6.29 3.58
C VAL A 69 4.63 -5.15 2.88
N CYS A 70 4.22 -5.39 1.63
CA CYS A 70 3.56 -4.38 0.80
C CYS A 70 2.04 -4.49 0.88
N TYR A 71 1.36 -3.42 1.29
CA TYR A 71 -0.09 -3.30 1.16
C TYR A 71 -0.47 -3.07 -0.31
N ALA A 72 -1.41 -3.85 -0.84
CA ALA A 72 -1.89 -3.66 -2.21
C ALA A 72 -2.94 -2.54 -2.25
N SER A 73 -2.61 -1.38 -2.85
CA SER A 73 -3.50 -0.20 -2.84
C SER A 73 -4.84 -0.45 -3.50
N LYS A 74 -4.91 -1.41 -4.43
CA LYS A 74 -6.15 -1.83 -5.09
C LYS A 74 -7.22 -2.37 -4.13
N ALA A 75 -6.85 -2.75 -2.91
CA ALA A 75 -7.80 -3.17 -1.88
C ALA A 75 -8.60 -1.96 -1.34
N CYS A 76 -7.92 -0.86 -1.01
CA CYS A 76 -8.54 0.42 -0.64
C CYS A 76 -7.52 1.56 -0.72
N ALA A 77 -7.57 2.35 -1.79
CA ALA A 77 -6.72 3.53 -1.99
C ALA A 77 -7.39 4.82 -1.47
N ASN A 78 -8.07 4.75 -0.33
CA ASN A 78 -8.52 5.96 0.38
C ASN A 78 -7.31 6.59 1.09
N LEU A 79 -7.16 7.92 1.02
CA LEU A 79 -5.97 8.61 1.55
C LEU A 79 -5.76 8.37 3.05
N THR A 80 -6.84 8.32 3.84
CA THR A 80 -6.76 8.03 5.28
C THR A 80 -6.26 6.61 5.53
N VAL A 81 -6.77 5.62 4.78
CA VAL A 81 -6.31 4.22 4.88
C VAL A 81 -4.84 4.11 4.50
N LEU A 82 -4.44 4.74 3.39
CA LEU A 82 -3.04 4.76 2.96
C LEU A 82 -2.13 5.42 4.01
N GLY A 83 -2.56 6.53 4.61
CA GLY A 83 -1.83 7.19 5.71
C GLY A 83 -1.62 6.26 6.91
N ILE A 84 -2.68 5.58 7.35
CA ILE A 84 -2.59 4.59 8.44
C ILE A 84 -1.58 3.49 8.08
N ILE A 85 -1.64 2.92 6.88
CA ILE A 85 -0.71 1.87 6.44
C ILE A 85 0.74 2.37 6.44
N ASN A 86 0.97 3.61 6.01
CA ASN A 86 2.30 4.22 6.00
C ASN A 86 2.86 4.37 7.43
N GLU A 87 2.05 4.89 8.35
CA GLU A 87 2.37 5.06 9.77
C GLU A 87 2.68 3.72 10.45
N GLU A 88 2.00 2.65 10.08
CA GLU A 88 2.26 1.30 10.58
C GLU A 88 3.49 0.62 9.99
N GLY A 89 4.20 1.30 9.09
CA GLY A 89 5.51 0.85 8.59
C GLY A 89 5.45 -0.21 7.51
N LEU A 90 4.28 -0.44 6.89
CA LEU A 90 4.17 -1.30 5.71
C LEU A 90 4.61 -0.56 4.46
N ASP A 91 5.19 -1.28 3.51
CA ASP A 91 5.46 -0.76 2.18
C ASP A 91 4.15 -0.74 1.36
N LEU A 92 4.17 -0.12 0.18
CA LEU A 92 2.99 0.00 -0.67
C LEU A 92 3.21 -0.60 -2.05
N GLU A 93 2.23 -1.35 -2.53
CA GLU A 93 2.13 -1.75 -3.93
C GLU A 93 1.08 -0.90 -4.64
N VAL A 94 1.46 -0.34 -5.79
CA VAL A 94 0.62 0.48 -6.67
C VAL A 94 0.60 -0.10 -8.08
N ASN A 95 -0.50 0.09 -8.81
CA ASN A 95 -0.78 -0.56 -10.10
C ASN A 95 -1.11 0.44 -11.22
N SER A 96 -1.17 1.74 -10.91
CA SER A 96 -1.47 2.81 -11.89
C SER A 96 -0.92 4.15 -11.44
N ASP A 97 -0.87 5.12 -12.36
CA ASP A 97 -0.51 6.51 -12.02
C ASP A 97 -1.41 7.14 -10.96
N GLY A 98 -2.72 6.84 -10.97
CA GLY A 98 -3.65 7.36 -9.96
C GLY A 98 -3.36 6.83 -8.55
N GLU A 99 -2.96 5.56 -8.45
CA GLU A 99 -2.54 4.97 -7.18
C GLU A 99 -1.18 5.52 -6.73
N LEU A 100 -0.24 5.69 -7.66
CA LEU A 100 1.07 6.32 -7.39
C LEU A 100 0.91 7.76 -6.87
N GLN A 101 -0.01 8.53 -7.45
CA GLN A 101 -0.31 9.89 -6.99
C GLN A 101 -0.84 9.91 -5.56
N LYS A 102 -1.83 9.06 -5.26
CA LYS A 102 -2.41 8.94 -3.91
C LYS A 102 -1.39 8.46 -2.89
N ALA A 103 -0.48 7.57 -3.28
CA ALA A 103 0.61 7.11 -2.42
C ALA A 103 1.53 8.26 -2.00
N ARG A 104 1.90 9.13 -2.96
CA ARG A 104 2.70 10.33 -2.69
C ARG A 104 1.97 11.31 -1.78
N GLU A 105 0.68 11.51 -2.03
CA GLU A 105 -0.17 12.38 -1.20
C GLU A 105 -0.32 11.84 0.23
N ALA A 106 -0.41 10.52 0.40
CA ALA A 106 -0.39 9.84 1.70
C ALA A 106 1.01 9.78 2.35
N GLY A 107 2.02 10.38 1.72
CA GLY A 107 3.37 10.54 2.28
C GLY A 107 4.25 9.27 2.23
N PHE A 108 3.94 8.30 1.36
CA PHE A 108 4.83 7.14 1.20
C PHE A 108 6.17 7.57 0.59
N PRO A 109 7.31 7.19 1.20
CA PRO A 109 8.60 7.43 0.59
C PRO A 109 8.77 6.51 -0.62
N ALA A 110 9.50 6.99 -1.63
CA ALA A 110 9.63 6.29 -2.90
C ALA A 110 10.18 4.87 -2.74
N ASP A 111 11.22 4.71 -1.91
CA ASP A 111 11.93 3.46 -1.66
C ASP A 111 11.10 2.39 -0.95
N ARG A 112 9.93 2.76 -0.42
CA ARG A 112 8.93 1.87 0.17
C ARG A 112 7.72 1.64 -0.74
N MET A 113 7.85 1.97 -2.03
CA MET A 113 6.82 1.70 -3.03
C MET A 113 7.28 0.69 -4.08
N VAL A 114 6.31 -0.12 -4.54
CA VAL A 114 6.46 -1.09 -5.61
C VAL A 114 5.41 -0.82 -6.67
N MET A 115 5.83 -0.63 -7.93
CA MET A 115 4.89 -0.48 -9.04
C MET A 115 4.72 -1.79 -9.80
N ASN A 116 3.47 -2.28 -9.82
CA ASN A 116 3.04 -3.51 -10.48
C ASN A 116 2.10 -3.21 -11.66
N GLY A 117 1.62 -4.25 -12.36
CA GLY A 117 0.66 -4.16 -13.46
C GLY A 117 1.27 -4.45 -14.83
N VAL A 118 0.55 -5.18 -15.69
CA VAL A 118 1.10 -5.73 -16.95
C VAL A 118 1.16 -4.72 -18.12
N SER A 119 0.41 -3.63 -18.04
CA SER A 119 0.16 -2.71 -19.16
C SER A 119 0.64 -1.28 -18.88
N LYS A 120 1.79 -1.13 -18.19
CA LYS A 120 2.33 0.19 -17.84
C LYS A 120 2.67 0.99 -19.09
N SER A 121 2.17 2.20 -19.17
CA SER A 121 2.56 3.19 -20.17
C SER A 121 3.98 3.73 -19.91
N ARG A 122 4.58 4.37 -20.92
CA ARG A 122 5.87 5.04 -20.76
C ARG A 122 5.81 6.18 -19.74
N SER A 123 4.70 6.92 -19.71
CA SER A 123 4.48 7.98 -18.73
C SER A 123 4.41 7.45 -17.31
N GLU A 124 3.73 6.31 -17.09
CA GLU A 124 3.67 5.64 -15.80
C GLU A 124 5.04 5.23 -15.28
N ILE A 125 5.86 4.65 -16.16
CA ILE A 125 7.22 4.24 -15.81
C ILE A 125 8.09 5.48 -15.53
N ALA A 126 8.03 6.52 -16.36
CA ALA A 126 8.76 7.76 -16.13
C ALA A 126 8.34 8.45 -14.83
N ALA A 127 7.04 8.46 -14.52
CA ALA A 127 6.51 9.00 -13.27
C ALA A 127 7.03 8.22 -12.06
N ALA A 128 7.09 6.89 -12.13
CA ALA A 128 7.64 6.08 -11.05
C ALA A 128 9.14 6.34 -10.82
N LEU A 129 9.88 6.65 -11.88
CA LEU A 129 11.32 6.93 -11.83
C LEU A 129 11.67 8.37 -11.42
N SER A 130 10.76 9.34 -11.57
CA SER A 130 11.04 10.76 -11.32
C SER A 130 11.05 11.19 -9.84
N GLY A 131 11.03 10.23 -8.90
CA GLY A 131 11.20 10.49 -7.46
C GLY A 131 12.66 10.70 -7.07
N ALA A 132 12.90 11.44 -5.97
CA ALA A 132 14.26 11.67 -5.47
C ALA A 132 14.95 10.32 -5.18
N PRO A 133 16.06 10.00 -5.85
CA PRO A 133 16.77 8.74 -5.62
C PRO A 133 17.36 8.72 -4.20
N SER A 134 17.36 7.55 -3.57
CA SER A 134 18.25 7.29 -2.43
C SER A 134 19.71 7.57 -2.84
N ALA A 135 20.62 7.79 -1.89
CA ALA A 135 22.03 8.07 -2.19
C ALA A 135 22.69 6.99 -3.07
N GLU A 136 22.18 5.75 -3.00
CA GLU A 136 22.57 4.60 -3.82
C GLU A 136 21.97 4.64 -5.25
N GLY A 137 20.84 5.32 -5.44
CA GLY A 137 20.17 5.48 -6.73
C GLY A 137 20.94 6.35 -7.72
N LYS A 138 21.68 7.36 -7.23
CA LYS A 138 22.56 8.17 -8.07
C LYS A 138 23.72 7.36 -8.66
N GLU A 139 24.20 6.34 -7.95
CA GLU A 139 25.27 5.47 -8.43
C GLU A 139 24.76 4.39 -9.38
N ALA A 140 23.53 3.87 -9.20
CA ALA A 140 22.96 2.90 -10.13
C ALA A 140 22.43 3.52 -11.42
N GLU A 141 21.96 4.75 -11.41
CA GLU A 141 21.63 5.51 -12.62
C GLU A 141 22.89 5.76 -13.46
N ALA A 142 24.00 6.13 -12.81
CA ALA A 142 25.32 6.29 -13.46
C ALA A 142 25.93 4.94 -13.91
N ALA A 143 25.76 3.86 -13.14
CA ALA A 143 26.28 2.52 -13.49
C ALA A 143 25.46 1.81 -14.57
N ALA A 144 24.15 2.07 -14.66
CA ALA A 144 23.32 1.59 -15.77
C ALA A 144 23.75 2.19 -17.11
N MET A 145 24.32 3.40 -17.10
CA MET A 145 24.81 4.10 -18.30
C MET A 145 26.19 3.61 -18.82
N SER A 146 26.89 2.69 -18.14
CA SER A 146 28.28 2.34 -18.48
C SER A 146 28.59 0.85 -18.68
N SER A 147 27.71 0.07 -19.34
CA SER A 147 27.96 -1.27 -19.96
C SER A 147 27.21 -2.44 -19.31
N GLN A 148 26.17 -2.94 -20.00
CA GLN A 148 25.73 -4.34 -20.12
C GLN A 148 25.68 -5.32 -18.90
N GLN A 149 25.77 -4.89 -17.64
CA GLN A 149 25.66 -5.79 -16.47
C GLN A 149 24.56 -5.38 -15.49
N GLN A 150 23.69 -6.35 -15.15
CA GLN A 150 22.73 -6.42 -14.04
C GLN A 150 22.32 -5.07 -13.43
N VAL A 151 21.15 -4.56 -13.84
CA VAL A 151 20.45 -3.46 -13.14
C VAL A 151 20.38 -3.79 -11.64
N ASN A 152 21.05 -2.99 -10.82
CA ASN A 152 20.91 -3.07 -9.37
C ASN A 152 19.50 -2.59 -8.98
N LYS A 153 18.56 -3.53 -8.86
CA LYS A 153 17.15 -3.27 -8.56
C LYS A 153 16.94 -2.50 -7.24
N ASN A 154 17.91 -2.53 -6.33
CA ASN A 154 17.82 -1.86 -5.03
C ASN A 154 18.00 -0.35 -5.11
N ALA A 155 18.44 0.17 -6.25
CA ALA A 155 18.81 1.57 -6.40
C ALA A 155 17.78 2.37 -7.24
N LEU A 156 16.68 1.75 -7.65
CA LEU A 156 15.56 2.48 -8.25
C LEU A 156 14.75 3.17 -7.14
N PRO A 157 14.31 4.43 -7.35
CA PRO A 157 13.52 5.15 -6.35
C PRO A 157 12.21 4.42 -6.05
N ILE A 158 11.56 3.79 -7.04
CA ILE A 158 10.42 2.89 -6.85
C ILE A 158 10.78 1.54 -7.47
N ARG A 159 10.53 0.45 -6.74
CA ARG A 159 10.76 -0.91 -7.26
C ARG A 159 9.68 -1.22 -8.31
N ALA A 160 9.95 -0.93 -9.57
CA ALA A 160 9.12 -1.42 -10.66
C ALA A 160 9.48 -2.88 -10.94
N TYR A 161 8.53 -3.81 -10.82
CA TYR A 161 8.78 -5.18 -11.25
C TYR A 161 9.04 -5.18 -12.76
N LEU A 162 10.19 -5.76 -13.15
CA LEU A 162 10.59 -5.95 -14.55
C LEU A 162 9.65 -6.98 -15.21
N ASP A 163 8.49 -6.52 -15.66
CA ASP A 163 7.66 -7.28 -16.58
C ASP A 163 8.14 -7.11 -18.03
N GLN A 164 7.48 -7.80 -18.97
CA GLN A 164 7.81 -7.75 -20.40
C GLN A 164 7.71 -6.34 -21.02
N THR A 165 7.08 -5.38 -20.35
CA THR A 165 6.89 -4.00 -20.80
C THR A 165 8.01 -3.09 -20.31
N VAL A 166 8.51 -3.29 -19.08
CA VAL A 166 9.56 -2.44 -18.49
C VAL A 166 10.95 -2.73 -19.10
N VAL A 167 11.26 -3.99 -19.39
CA VAL A 167 12.58 -4.39 -19.91
C VAL A 167 12.90 -3.74 -21.28
N PRO A 168 12.02 -3.76 -22.29
CA PRO A 168 12.30 -3.12 -23.59
C PRO A 168 12.45 -1.59 -23.49
N LEU A 169 11.74 -0.95 -22.57
CA LEU A 169 11.78 0.51 -22.39
C LEU A 169 13.08 0.97 -21.75
N LEU A 170 13.56 0.24 -20.73
CA LEU A 170 14.89 0.46 -20.18
C LEU A 170 15.98 0.25 -21.25
N LEU A 171 15.85 -0.77 -22.09
CA LEU A 171 16.80 -1.03 -23.19
C LEU A 171 16.80 0.04 -24.29
N GLN A 172 15.67 0.69 -24.56
CA GLN A 172 15.58 1.78 -25.54
C GLN A 172 16.15 3.11 -25.02
N GLY A 173 16.02 3.38 -23.72
CA GLY A 173 16.66 4.54 -23.08
C GLY A 173 18.19 4.42 -23.00
N LEU A 174 18.73 3.21 -23.16
CA LEU A 174 20.17 2.93 -23.19
C LEU A 174 20.81 3.10 -24.58
N SER A 175 20.04 3.46 -25.62
CA SER A 175 20.56 3.63 -26.99
C SER A 175 20.57 5.09 -27.50
N ALA A 176 20.36 6.07 -26.61
CA ALA A 176 20.42 7.51 -26.91
C ALA A 176 21.52 8.16 -26.08
#